data_AF-A0A960KTY4-F1
#
_entry.id   AF-A0A960KTY4-F1
#
_cell.length_a   1.000
_cell.length_b   1.000
_cell.length_c   1.000
_cell.angle_alpha   90.00
_cell.angle_beta   90.00
_cell.angle_gamma   90.00
#
_symmetry.space_group_name_H-M   'P 1'
#
loop_
_entity.id
_entity.type
_entity.pdbx_description
1 polymer ?
#
loop_
_entity_poly.entity_id
_entity_poly.type
_entity_poly.pdbx_seq_one_letter_code
_entity_poly.pdbx_strand_id
1 'polypeptide(L)'
;MNALATTRLSSKGQVVIPEEIRIRLGLQPGTRFIVLAEGDMVLLKTLTVPSTESFRDLIRQAREAAALAGMTEEDIQETIQDLRKTQ
;
A
#
# COMPACT_ATOMS: atom_id res chain seq x y z
N MET A 1 -16.00 15.53 -14.35
CA MET A 1 -17.09 15.91 -13.42
C MET A 1 -16.94 15.12 -12.13
N ASN A 2 -17.15 15.75 -10.98
CA ASN A 2 -17.14 15.07 -9.69
C ASN A 2 -18.49 14.34 -9.52
N ALA A 3 -18.47 13.01 -9.55
CA ALA A 3 -19.65 12.20 -9.22
C ALA A 3 -19.91 12.33 -7.71
N LEU A 4 -21.05 12.93 -7.37
CA LEU A 4 -21.58 13.08 -6.01
C LEU A 4 -22.82 12.18 -5.92
N ALA A 5 -22.84 11.29 -4.93
CA ALA A 5 -23.98 10.41 -4.68
C ALA A 5 -24.07 10.08 -3.19
N THR A 6 -25.28 9.89 -2.70
CA THR A 6 -25.54 9.54 -1.29
C THR A 6 -25.83 8.05 -1.16
N THR A 7 -25.37 7.44 -0.07
CA THR A 7 -25.69 6.06 0.30
C THR A 7 -26.11 5.99 1.77
N ARG A 8 -26.65 4.86 2.21
CA ARG A 8 -27.05 4.64 3.61
C ARG A 8 -26.24 3.50 4.21
N LEU A 9 -26.03 3.58 5.52
CA LEU A 9 -25.46 2.50 6.31
C LEU A 9 -26.54 1.45 6.55
N SER A 10 -26.26 0.19 6.19
CA SER A 10 -27.14 -0.93 6.50
C SER A 10 -27.08 -1.28 7.99
N SER A 11 -28.05 -2.07 8.47
CA SER A 11 -28.04 -2.59 9.84
C SER A 11 -26.82 -3.45 10.19
N LYS A 12 -26.13 -3.97 9.17
CA LYS A 12 -24.89 -4.75 9.31
C LYS A 12 -23.63 -3.87 9.21
N GLY A 13 -23.78 -2.54 9.21
CA GLY A 13 -22.66 -1.61 9.09
C GLY A 13 -22.05 -1.53 7.69
N GLN A 14 -22.78 -1.93 6.65
CA GLN A 14 -22.28 -1.88 5.27
C GLN A 14 -22.77 -0.62 4.56
N VAL A 15 -21.90 0.00 3.76
CA VAL A 15 -22.28 1.08 2.83
C VAL A 15 -22.15 0.60 1.39
N VAL A 16 -23.12 0.95 0.55
CA VAL A 16 -23.05 0.64 -0.88
C VAL A 16 -22.33 1.78 -1.60
N ILE A 17 -21.25 1.49 -2.31
CA ILE A 17 -20.61 2.47 -3.21
C ILE A 17 -21.48 2.58 -4.47
N PRO A 18 -22.03 3.76 -4.80
CA PRO A 18 -22.87 3.97 -5.98
C PRO A 18 -22.17 3.57 -7.30
N GLU A 19 -22.95 3.08 -8.26
CA GLU A 19 -22.44 2.49 -9.51
C GLU A 19 -21.52 3.43 -10.28
N GLU A 20 -21.92 4.70 -10.44
CA GLU A 20 -21.11 5.72 -11.13
C GLU A 20 -19.71 5.89 -10.50
N ILE A 21 -19.65 5.86 -9.16
CA ILE A 21 -18.38 5.96 -8.41
C ILE A 21 -17.56 4.67 -8.61
N ARG A 22 -18.19 3.49 -8.59
CA ARG A 22 -17.50 2.20 -8.83
C ARG A 22 -16.87 2.15 -10.22
N ILE A 23 -17.62 2.53 -11.27
CA ILE A 23 -17.14 2.53 -12.66
C ILE A 23 -15.98 3.52 -12.80
N ARG A 24 -16.14 4.73 -12.29
CA ARG A 24 -15.12 5.79 -12.39
C ARG A 24 -13.80 5.41 -11.69
N LEU A 25 -13.89 4.77 -10.53
CA LEU A 25 -12.72 4.35 -9.75
C LEU A 25 -12.22 2.95 -10.12
N GLY A 26 -12.85 2.27 -11.10
CA GLY A 26 -12.48 0.92 -11.52
C GLY A 26 -12.59 -0.14 -10.42
N LEU A 27 -13.50 0.06 -9.46
CA LEU A 27 -13.65 -0.84 -8.31
C LEU A 27 -14.25 -2.18 -8.75
N GLN A 28 -13.63 -3.27 -8.32
CA GLN A 28 -14.06 -4.63 -8.62
C GLN A 28 -14.45 -5.36 -7.34
N PRO A 29 -15.26 -6.44 -7.42
CA PRO A 29 -15.45 -7.34 -6.28
C PRO A 29 -14.09 -7.78 -5.70
N GLY A 30 -13.92 -7.64 -4.39
CA GLY A 30 -12.66 -7.96 -3.70
C GLY A 30 -11.62 -6.82 -3.68
N THR A 31 -11.89 -5.64 -4.25
CA THR A 31 -11.04 -4.47 -4.04
C THR A 31 -10.90 -4.19 -2.54
N ARG A 32 -9.64 -4.12 -2.07
CA ARG A 32 -9.31 -3.79 -0.68
C ARG A 32 -9.14 -2.29 -0.53
N PHE A 33 -9.47 -1.79 0.66
CA PHE A 33 -9.35 -0.38 1.01
C PHE A 33 -8.57 -0.22 2.32
N ILE A 34 -7.81 0.85 2.40
CA ILE A 34 -7.44 1.47 3.67
C ILE A 34 -8.63 2.34 4.08
N VAL A 35 -9.09 2.17 5.32
CA VAL A 35 -10.19 2.94 5.90
C VAL A 35 -9.60 3.88 6.94
N LEU A 36 -9.76 5.18 6.75
CA LEU A 36 -9.39 6.20 7.73
C LEU A 36 -10.65 6.95 8.16
N ALA A 37 -10.77 7.23 9.46
CA ALA A 37 -11.84 8.05 10.01
C ALA A 37 -11.22 9.28 10.67
N GLU A 38 -11.72 10.47 10.31
CA GLU A 38 -11.28 11.73 10.87
C GLU A 38 -12.49 12.67 10.99
N GLY A 39 -12.84 13.06 12.22
CA GLY A 39 -14.03 13.86 12.49
C GLY A 39 -15.31 13.18 11.99
N ASP A 40 -16.02 13.82 11.06
CA ASP A 40 -17.22 13.35 10.40
C ASP A 40 -16.96 12.70 9.02
N MET A 41 -15.70 12.50 8.65
CA MET A 41 -15.29 11.93 7.37
C MET A 41 -14.80 10.48 7.52
N VAL A 42 -15.21 9.64 6.56
CA VAL A 42 -14.61 8.32 6.32
C VAL A 42 -13.96 8.31 4.95
N LEU A 43 -12.64 8.15 4.91
CA LEU A 43 -11.86 8.05 3.69
C LEU A 43 -11.58 6.58 3.36
N LEU A 44 -11.98 6.17 2.15
CA LEU A 44 -11.67 4.86 1.58
C LEU A 44 -10.63 5.04 0.47
N LYS A 45 -9.40 4.60 0.73
CA LYS A 45 -8.33 4.61 -0.28
C LYS A 45 -8.11 3.20 -0.80
N THR A 46 -8.12 3.00 -2.12
CA THR A 46 -7.83 1.70 -2.72
C THR A 46 -6.44 1.23 -2.34
N LEU A 47 -6.34 -0.04 -1.94
CA LEU A 47 -5.08 -0.69 -1.62
C LEU A 47 -4.59 -1.46 -2.84
N THR A 48 -3.63 -0.89 -3.57
CA THR A 48 -2.90 -1.59 -4.62
C THR A 48 -1.71 -2.29 -4.00
N VAL A 49 -1.72 -3.62 -3.96
CA VAL A 49 -0.51 -4.36 -3.59
C VAL A 49 0.44 -4.28 -4.78
N PRO A 50 1.69 -3.83 -4.59
CA PRO A 50 2.68 -3.83 -5.67
C PRO A 50 2.81 -5.25 -6.25
N SER A 51 2.89 -5.34 -7.58
CA SER A 51 3.07 -6.64 -8.23
C SER A 51 4.41 -7.24 -7.81
N THR A 52 4.48 -8.57 -7.77
CA THR A 52 5.75 -9.28 -7.54
C THR A 52 6.82 -8.88 -8.56
N GLU A 53 6.42 -8.51 -9.77
CA GLU A 53 7.30 -7.97 -10.81
C GLU A 53 7.90 -6.61 -10.42
N SER A 54 7.07 -5.65 -9.98
CA SER A 54 7.57 -4.35 -9.52
C SER A 54 8.54 -4.49 -8.33
N PHE A 55 8.28 -5.47 -7.45
CA PHE A 55 9.19 -5.78 -6.35
C PHE A 55 10.52 -6.36 -6.85
N ARG A 56 10.49 -7.26 -7.85
CA ARG A 56 11.72 -7.81 -8.45
C ARG A 56 12.58 -6.72 -9.08
N ASP A 57 11.96 -5.78 -9.78
CA ASP A 57 12.70 -4.65 -10.38
C ASP A 57 13.36 -3.77 -9.33
N LEU A 58 12.68 -3.49 -8.23
CA LEU A 58 13.26 -2.76 -7.10
C LEU A 58 14.45 -3.52 -6.49
N ILE A 59 14.31 -4.83 -6.27
CA ILE A 59 15.40 -5.67 -5.74
C ILE A 59 16.60 -5.70 -6.69
N ARG A 60 16.36 -5.75 -8.01
CA ARG A 60 17.43 -5.71 -9.01
C ARG A 60 18.19 -4.39 -8.93
N GLN A 61 17.50 -3.26 -8.90
CA GLN A 61 18.12 -1.93 -8.77
C GLN A 61 18.92 -1.80 -7.47
N ALA A 62 18.38 -2.30 -6.35
CA ALA A 62 19.08 -2.28 -5.07
C ALA A 62 20.38 -3.09 -5.11
N ARG A 63 20.39 -4.26 -5.78
CA ARG A 63 21.59 -5.09 -5.95
C ARG A 63 22.64 -4.42 -6.83
N GLU A 64 22.22 -3.78 -7.92
CA GLU A 64 23.13 -3.01 -8.79
C GLU A 64 23.78 -1.86 -8.02
N ALA A 65 23.00 -1.13 -7.22
CA ALA A 65 23.51 -0.06 -6.37
C ALA A 65 24.49 -0.57 -5.30
N ALA A 66 24.17 -1.69 -4.64
CA ALA A 66 25.05 -2.31 -3.65
C ALA A 66 26.39 -2.76 -4.26
N ALA A 67 26.35 -3.36 -5.45
CA ALA A 67 27.56 -3.77 -6.17
C ALA A 67 28.43 -2.57 -6.57
N LEU A 68 27.82 -1.47 -7.05
CA LEU A 68 28.53 -0.23 -7.35
C LEU A 68 29.15 0.44 -6.12
N ALA A 69 28.47 0.32 -4.97
CA ALA A 69 28.94 0.81 -3.69
C ALA A 69 30.00 -0.11 -3.04
N GLY A 70 30.29 -1.27 -3.66
CA GLY A 70 31.26 -2.24 -3.13
C GLY A 70 30.81 -2.95 -1.86
N MET A 71 29.50 -2.95 -1.56
CA MET A 71 28.96 -3.57 -0.35
C MET A 71 29.09 -5.09 -0.40
N THR A 72 29.49 -5.69 0.71
CA THR A 72 29.68 -7.14 0.84
C THR A 72 28.75 -7.75 1.91
N GLU A 73 28.72 -9.07 2.01
CA GLU A 73 27.95 -9.75 3.04
C GLU A 73 28.54 -9.54 4.45
N GLU A 74 29.85 -9.31 4.54
CA GLU A 74 30.54 -8.97 5.78
C GLU A 74 30.05 -7.63 6.35
N ASP A 75 29.84 -6.62 5.50
CA ASP A 75 29.30 -5.31 5.91
C ASP A 75 27.93 -5.45 6.60
N ILE A 76 27.12 -6.40 6.10
CA ILE A 76 25.80 -6.72 6.68
C ILE A 76 25.96 -7.33 8.07
N GLN A 77 26.86 -8.30 8.23
CA GLN A 77 27.11 -8.97 9.51
C GLN A 77 27.63 -7.98 10.57
N GLU A 78 28.58 -7.12 10.20
CA GLU A 78 29.14 -6.10 11.09
C GLU A 78 28.04 -5.13 11.56
N THR A 79 27.25 -4.60 10.63
CA THR A 79 26.14 -3.69 10.94
C THR A 79 25.11 -4.33 11.90
N ILE A 80 24.76 -5.60 11.68
CA ILE A 80 23.82 -6.32 12.57
C ILE A 80 24.42 -6.50 13.97
N GLN A 81 25.70 -6.84 14.07
CA GLN A 81 26.37 -7.02 15.36
C GLN A 81 26.41 -5.71 16.15
N ASP A 82 26.70 -4.59 15.49
CA ASP A 82 26.81 -3.29 16.15
C ASP A 82 25.46 -2.75 16.64
N LEU A 83 24.40 -2.93 15.84
CA LEU A 83 23.04 -2.58 16.28
C LEU A 83 22.58 -3.42 17.48
N ARG A 84 22.93 -4.70 17.53
CA ARG A 84 22.61 -5.60 18.66
C ARG A 84 23.37 -5.25 19.94
N LYS A 85 24.55 -4.64 19.87
CA LYS A 85 25.30 -4.16 21.04
C LYS A 85 24.71 -2.87 21.62
N THR A 86 24.00 -2.10 20.79
CA THR A 86 23.47 -0.78 21.15
C THR A 86 22.04 -0.84 21.70
N GLN A 87 21.36 -1.98 21.53
CA GLN A 87 20.02 -2.27 22.07
C GLN A 87 20.13 -3.00 23.41
#